data_AF-A0A2V8E5G5-F1
#
_entry.id   AF-A0A2V8E5G5-F1
#
_cell.length_a   1.000
_cell.length_b   1.000
_cell.length_c   1.000
_cell.angle_alpha   90.00
_cell.angle_beta   90.00
_cell.angle_gamma   90.00
#
_symmetry.space_group_name_H-M   'P 1'
#
loop_
_entity.id
_entity.type
_entity.pdbx_description
1 polymer ?
#
loop_
_entity_poly.entity_id
_entity_poly.type
_entity_poly.pdbx_seq_one_letter_code
_entity_poly.pdbx_strand_id
1 'polypeptide(L)'
;MKVFGTNIDCAARILDNGRFKVTITVDESSPYSGDDKSVLTKGTSPVSRAFRISNVLVLKDGQSEQFSTATDRFSGEVVKMEVTISVLN
;
A
#
# COMPACT_ATOMS: atom_id res chain seq x y z
N MET A 1 -9.50 20.21 -1.57
CA MET A 1 -8.36 19.77 -2.41
C MET A 1 -8.10 18.31 -2.06
N LYS A 2 -8.17 17.39 -3.04
CA LYS A 2 -7.83 15.98 -2.80
C LYS A 2 -6.32 15.85 -2.82
N VAL A 3 -5.74 15.22 -1.80
CA VAL A 3 -4.29 14.93 -1.74
C VAL A 3 -4.07 13.61 -2.46
N PHE A 4 -3.05 13.57 -3.32
CA PHE A 4 -2.59 12.37 -4.01
C PHE A 4 -1.20 12.00 -3.49
N GLY A 5 -0.88 10.73 -3.47
CA GLY A 5 0.37 10.18 -2.98
C GLY A 5 0.15 8.88 -2.22
N THR A 6 1.25 8.40 -1.63
CA THR A 6 1.27 7.20 -0.80
C THR A 6 1.46 7.62 0.65
N ASN A 7 0.51 7.25 1.50
CA ASN A 7 0.63 7.36 2.94
C ASN A 7 0.84 5.96 3.54
N ILE A 8 1.85 5.83 4.40
CA ILE A 8 2.18 4.60 5.09
C ILE A 8 2.16 4.90 6.58
N ASP A 9 1.23 4.29 7.30
CA ASP A 9 1.19 4.30 8.76
C ASP A 9 1.66 2.92 9.24
N CYS A 10 2.71 2.90 10.05
CA CYS A 10 3.25 1.66 10.59
C CYS A 10 3.63 1.78 12.06
N ALA A 11 3.44 0.69 12.79
CA ALA A 11 3.83 0.57 14.18
C ALA A 11 4.37 -0.83 14.44
N ALA A 12 5.49 -0.90 15.17
CA ALA A 12 6.03 -2.15 15.67
C ALA A 12 5.86 -2.22 17.20
N ARG A 13 5.52 -3.40 17.72
CA ARG A 13 5.52 -3.69 19.15
C ARG A 13 6.32 -4.96 19.41
N ILE A 14 7.11 -4.93 20.47
CA ILE A 14 7.85 -6.10 20.95
C ILE A 14 6.84 -7.16 21.40
N LEU A 15 7.09 -8.40 21.00
CA LEU A 15 6.49 -9.61 21.53
C LEU A 15 7.58 -10.47 22.19
N ASP A 16 7.19 -11.61 22.76
CA ASP A 16 8.13 -12.55 23.35
C ASP A 16 9.00 -13.24 22.30
N ASN A 17 10.22 -13.61 22.72
CA ASN A 17 11.18 -14.42 21.96
C ASN A 17 11.72 -13.73 20.70
N GLY A 18 12.03 -12.44 20.77
CA GLY A 18 12.63 -11.68 19.66
C GLY A 18 11.70 -11.52 18.46
N ARG A 19 10.38 -11.56 18.71
CA ARG A 19 9.34 -11.34 17.70
C ARG A 19 8.75 -9.97 17.85
N PHE A 20 8.21 -9.45 16.76
CA PHE A 20 7.63 -8.13 16.71
C PHE A 20 6.30 -8.21 15.97
N LYS A 21 5.26 -7.63 16.58
CA LYS A 21 4.00 -7.37 15.92
C LYS A 21 4.15 -6.09 15.12
N VAL A 22 4.07 -6.19 13.80
CA VAL A 22 4.07 -5.04 12.89
C VAL A 22 2.65 -4.82 12.41
N THR A 23 2.10 -3.63 12.65
CA THR A 23 0.84 -3.19 12.05
C THR A 23 1.19 -2.20 10.96
N ILE A 24 0.67 -2.40 9.75
CA ILE A 24 0.93 -1.53 8.61
C ILE A 24 -0.39 -1.21 7.90
N THR A 25 -0.60 0.06 7.60
CA THR A 25 -1.64 0.56 6.71
C THR A 25 -0.97 1.34 5.59
N VAL A 26 -1.36 1.03 4.35
CA VAL A 26 -0.95 1.80 3.18
C VAL A 26 -2.18 2.32 2.48
N ASP A 27 -2.20 3.62 2.21
CA ASP A 27 -3.22 4.35 1.47
C ASP A 27 -2.53 5.06 0.31
N GLU A 28 -2.74 4.56 -0.90
CA GLU A 28 -2.23 5.14 -2.14
C GLU A 28 -3.39 5.76 -2.90
N SER A 29 -3.17 6.95 -3.44
CA SER A 29 -4.08 7.55 -4.39
C SER A 29 -3.34 8.35 -5.45
N SER A 30 -3.83 8.27 -6.68
CA SER A 30 -3.25 9.00 -7.81
C SER A 30 -4.34 9.49 -8.76
N PRO A 31 -4.11 10.63 -9.45
CA PRO A 31 -5.02 11.10 -10.48
C PRO A 31 -5.02 10.10 -11.64
N TYR A 32 -6.20 9.78 -12.15
CA TYR A 32 -6.31 8.96 -13.34
C TYR A 32 -6.34 9.88 -14.57
N SER A 33 -5.24 9.93 -15.31
CA SER A 33 -5.17 10.56 -16.64
C SER A 33 -5.58 9.52 -17.67
N GLY A 34 -6.83 9.56 -18.12
CA GLY A 34 -7.40 8.62 -19.09
C GLY A 34 -6.88 8.81 -20.52
N ASP A 35 -5.58 8.65 -20.74
CA ASP A 35 -4.98 8.60 -22.09
C ASP A 35 -5.31 7.30 -22.84
N ASP A 36 -5.90 6.32 -22.15
CA ASP A 36 -6.49 5.14 -22.78
C ASP A 36 -7.95 5.39 -23.15
N LYS A 37 -8.17 5.43 -24.47
CA LYS A 37 -9.44 5.64 -25.17
C LYS A 37 -10.52 4.62 -24.80
N SER A 38 -11.11 4.64 -23.60
CA SER A 38 -12.36 3.91 -23.32
C SER A 38 -12.99 4.24 -21.96
N VAL A 39 -13.33 5.49 -21.67
CA VAL A 39 -14.39 5.76 -20.67
C VAL A 39 -15.29 6.89 -21.15
N LEU A 40 -16.38 6.52 -21.82
CA LEU A 40 -17.54 7.38 -22.07
C LEU A 40 -18.22 7.72 -20.73
N THR A 41 -17.65 8.64 -19.98
CA THR A 41 -18.38 9.33 -18.91
C THR A 41 -18.50 10.80 -19.31
N LYS A 42 -19.71 11.19 -19.73
CA LYS A 42 -20.11 12.59 -19.97
C LYS A 42 -20.18 13.35 -18.63
N GLY A 43 -19.08 13.41 -17.89
CA GLY A 43 -19.00 14.09 -16.61
C GLY A 43 -17.58 14.61 -16.39
N THR A 44 -17.45 15.93 -16.26
CA THR A 44 -16.21 16.72 -16.10
C THR A 44 -15.45 16.49 -14.77
N SER A 45 -15.72 15.39 -14.07
CA SER A 45 -15.12 15.11 -12.77
C SER A 45 -13.86 14.25 -12.93
N PRO A 46 -12.72 14.66 -12.35
CA PRO A 46 -11.49 13.88 -12.43
C PRO A 46 -11.69 12.52 -11.74
N VAL A 47 -11.39 11.46 -12.46
CA VAL A 47 -11.31 10.11 -11.89
C VAL A 47 -9.98 9.98 -11.15
N SER A 48 -9.97 9.24 -10.06
CA SER A 48 -8.76 8.93 -9.29
C SER A 48 -8.77 7.47 -8.92
N ARG A 49 -7.60 6.83 -8.94
CA ARG A 49 -7.42 5.51 -8.35
C ARG A 49 -7.07 5.65 -6.86
N ALA A 50 -7.50 4.65 -6.10
CA ALA A 50 -7.18 4.55 -4.68
C ALA A 50 -6.99 3.08 -4.31
N PHE A 51 -5.92 2.79 -3.60
CA PHE A 51 -5.60 1.48 -3.07
C PHE A 51 -5.34 1.60 -1.57
N ARG A 52 -6.10 0.85 -0.76
CA ARG A 52 -5.91 0.83 0.69
C ARG A 52 -5.83 -0.59 1.21
N ILE A 53 -4.80 -0.85 2.00
CA ILE A 53 -4.60 -2.13 2.67
C ILE A 53 -4.15 -1.92 4.11
N SER A 54 -4.61 -2.79 5.00
CA SER A 54 -4.16 -2.85 6.39
C SER A 54 -3.84 -4.30 6.73
N ASN A 55 -2.67 -4.55 7.32
CA ASN A 55 -2.27 -5.89 7.74
C ASN A 55 -1.51 -5.88 9.07
N VAL A 56 -1.47 -7.05 9.71
CA VAL A 56 -0.73 -7.33 10.94
C VAL A 56 0.20 -8.51 10.67
N LEU A 57 1.50 -8.29 10.82
CA LEU A 57 2.56 -9.28 10.60
C LEU A 57 3.27 -9.58 11.92
N VAL A 58 3.80 -10.81 12.04
CA VAL A 58 4.67 -11.20 13.15
C VAL A 58 6.02 -11.59 12.59
N LEU A 59 7.00 -10.72 12.77
CA LEU A 59 8.34 -10.85 12.18
C LEU A 59 9.41 -10.97 13.26
N LYS A 60 10.54 -11.58 12.92
CA LYS A 60 11.80 -11.51 13.69
C LYS A 60 12.73 -10.46 13.08
N ASP A 61 13.74 -10.05 13.84
CA ASP A 61 14.78 -9.15 13.33
C ASP A 61 15.40 -9.68 12.02
N GLY A 62 15.49 -8.80 11.02
CA GLY A 62 15.96 -9.10 9.68
C GLY A 62 14.99 -9.90 8.79
N GLN A 63 13.82 -10.31 9.30
CA GLN A 63 12.86 -11.08 8.51
C GLN A 63 12.06 -10.16 7.59
N SER A 64 11.99 -10.55 6.31
CA SER A 64 11.06 -9.99 5.33
C SER A 64 9.82 -10.87 5.16
N GLU A 65 8.67 -10.25 4.91
CA GLU A 65 7.46 -10.94 4.48
C GLU A 65 6.70 -10.12 3.44
N GLN A 66 6.39 -10.74 2.29
CA GLN A 66 5.47 -10.17 1.32
C GLN A 66 4.04 -10.38 1.79
N PHE A 67 3.29 -9.29 1.95
CA PHE A 67 1.93 -9.38 2.51
C PHE A 67 0.83 -8.98 1.52
N SER A 68 1.18 -8.41 0.37
CA SER A 68 0.21 -8.10 -0.67
C SER A 68 0.82 -8.04 -2.08
N THR A 69 -0.02 -8.40 -3.05
CA THR A 69 0.16 -8.06 -4.46
C THR A 69 -1.20 -7.62 -5.00
N ALA A 70 -1.26 -6.45 -5.63
CA ALA A 70 -2.48 -5.93 -6.23
C ALA A 70 -2.20 -5.45 -7.64
N THR A 71 -3.09 -5.79 -8.57
CA THR A 71 -3.02 -5.31 -9.96
C THR A 71 -4.10 -4.23 -10.15
N ASP A 72 -3.70 -3.04 -10.58
CA ASP A 72 -4.65 -2.01 -11.00
C ASP A 72 -5.31 -2.45 -12.31
N ARG A 73 -6.63 -2.62 -12.27
CA ARG A 73 -7.43 -3.05 -13.43
C ARG A 73 -7.46 -2.03 -14.57
N PHE A 74 -7.15 -0.76 -14.31
CA PHE A 74 -7.21 0.29 -15.33
C PHE A 74 -5.88 0.47 -16.05
N SER A 75 -4.75 0.43 -15.32
CA SER A 75 -3.42 0.61 -15.90
C SER A 75 -2.66 -0.72 -16.16
N GLY A 76 -3.08 -1.81 -15.52
CA GLY A 76 -2.34 -3.07 -15.50
C GLY A 76 -1.12 -3.06 -14.58
N GLU A 77 -0.84 -1.95 -13.87
CA GLU A 77 0.26 -1.84 -12.93
C GLU A 77 0.11 -2.84 -11.79
N VAL A 78 1.21 -3.54 -11.43
CA VAL A 78 1.24 -4.48 -10.30
C VAL A 78 2.01 -3.86 -9.14
N VAL A 79 1.32 -3.64 -8.03
CA VAL A 79 1.90 -3.20 -6.77
C VAL A 79 2.22 -4.42 -5.92
N LYS A 80 3.48 -4.56 -5.52
CA LYS A 80 3.95 -5.58 -4.57
C LYS A 80 4.37 -4.91 -3.27
N MET A 81 4.00 -5.52 -2.15
CA MET A 81 4.29 -4.96 -0.83
C MET A 81 4.98 -6.00 0.05
N GLU A 82 6.18 -5.65 0.48
CA GLU A 82 7.03 -6.43 1.37
C GLU A 82 7.42 -5.57 2.58
N VAL A 83 7.47 -6.21 3.75
CA VAL A 83 7.85 -5.57 5.01
C VAL A 83 9.02 -6.31 5.59
N THR A 84 10.05 -5.56 5.95
CA THR A 84 11.21 -6.02 6.72
C THR A 84 11.24 -5.27 8.05
N ILE A 85 11.60 -5.95 9.14
CA ILE A 85 11.92 -5.29 10.41
C ILE A 85 13.42 -5.37 10.67
N SER A 86 14.01 -4.25 11.11
CA SER A 86 15.43 -4.17 11.50
C SER A 86 15.52 -3.51 12.87
N VAL A 87 16.06 -4.25 13.83
CA VAL A 87 16.30 -3.75 15.19
C VAL A 87 17.64 -3.02 15.19
N LEU A 88 17.63 -1.76 15.61
CA LEU A 88 18.84 -0.96 15.76
C LEU A 88 19.43 -1.18 17.16
N ASN A 89 20.73 -1.43 17.21
CA ASN A 89 21.50 -1.57 18.46
C ASN A 89 22.09 -0.24 18.92
#